data_AF-A2E9K4-F1
#
_entry.id   AF-A2E9K4-F1
#
_cell.length_a   1.000
_cell.length_b   1.000
_cell.length_c   1.000
_cell.angle_alpha   90.00
_cell.angle_beta   90.00
_cell.angle_gamma   90.00
#
_symmetry.space_group_name_H-M   'P 1'
#
loop_
_entity.id
_entity.type
_entity.pdbx_description
1 polymer ?
#
loop_
_entity_poly.entity_id
_entity_poly.type
_entity_poly.pdbx_seq_one_letter_code
_entity_poly.pdbx_strand_id
1 'polypeptide(L)'
;MNSSYHGITEYAAYGIQYPTELGYINFTTASNTSSLGMGGMMNLGNIAIINCNYLNNEYRGVDKGIIYCSRTCTYSNCSFIGNKGNYLFYFNPSFENCYFNENTVRQTFYDDSLTIETMEPLDSTISHYITDGCPSAYYNDPLADKTLIIDKFDLEDIKKMVKNVYKSSIFDKAFLGMYK
;
A
#
# COMPACT_ATOMS: atom_id res chain seq x y z
N MET A 1 6.55 -3.04 2.09
CA MET A 1 7.66 -3.05 1.12
C MET A 1 7.67 -1.72 0.41
N ASN A 2 8.74 -0.96 0.56
CA ASN A 2 8.95 0.31 -0.15
C ASN A 2 10.30 0.19 -0.85
N SER A 3 10.32 0.26 -2.18
CA SER A 3 11.56 0.14 -2.95
C SER A 3 12.11 1.49 -3.38
N SER A 4 11.61 2.62 -2.89
CA SER A 4 12.13 3.98 -3.15
C SER A 4 12.46 4.26 -4.63
N TYR A 5 11.71 3.65 -5.55
CA TYR A 5 11.93 3.65 -7.00
C TYR A 5 13.33 3.20 -7.45
N HIS A 6 13.98 2.28 -6.73
CA HIS A 6 15.19 1.61 -7.19
C HIS A 6 14.96 1.00 -8.59
N GLY A 7 15.99 1.08 -9.45
CA GLY A 7 15.95 0.59 -10.84
C GLY A 7 15.97 -0.93 -10.96
N ILE A 8 15.12 -1.62 -10.20
CA ILE A 8 14.97 -3.07 -10.27
C ILE A 8 14.18 -3.39 -11.54
N THR A 9 14.74 -4.28 -12.37
CA THR A 9 14.15 -4.57 -13.68
C THR A 9 12.82 -5.31 -13.57
N GLU A 10 12.69 -6.25 -12.62
CA GLU A 10 11.54 -7.13 -12.48
C GLU A 10 11.15 -7.29 -11.01
N TYR A 11 9.84 -7.31 -10.72
CA TYR A 11 9.28 -7.63 -9.40
C TYR A 11 9.88 -6.78 -8.26
N ALA A 12 9.99 -5.47 -8.50
CA ALA A 12 10.65 -4.51 -7.64
C ALA A 12 10.14 -4.46 -6.18
N ALA A 13 8.92 -4.92 -5.90
CA ALA A 13 8.44 -5.16 -4.56
C ALA A 13 8.67 -6.62 -4.12
N TYR A 14 8.02 -7.57 -4.80
CA TYR A 14 8.06 -8.98 -4.45
C TYR A 14 7.57 -9.86 -5.60
N GLY A 15 7.98 -11.13 -5.57
CA GLY A 15 7.44 -12.18 -6.42
C GLY A 15 7.15 -13.43 -5.58
N ILE A 16 5.90 -13.90 -5.58
CA ILE A 16 5.48 -15.14 -4.93
C ILE A 16 4.83 -16.03 -6.00
N GLN A 17 5.26 -17.28 -6.07
CA GLN A 17 4.86 -18.19 -7.13
C GLN A 17 4.71 -19.62 -6.64
N TYR A 18 3.73 -20.32 -7.22
CA TYR A 18 3.52 -21.76 -7.13
C TYR A 18 3.42 -22.30 -5.69
N PRO A 19 2.53 -21.76 -4.84
CA PRO A 19 2.24 -22.42 -3.58
C PRO A 19 1.62 -23.80 -3.87
N THR A 20 1.99 -24.82 -3.09
CA THR A 20 1.42 -26.18 -3.20
C THR A 20 -0.03 -26.25 -2.71
N GLU A 21 -0.42 -25.29 -1.88
CA GLU A 21 -1.75 -25.09 -1.31
C GLU A 21 -2.19 -23.64 -1.55
N LEU A 22 -3.29 -23.21 -0.94
CA LEU A 22 -3.70 -21.80 -0.99
C LEU A 22 -2.65 -20.92 -0.28
N GLY A 23 -2.00 -20.03 -1.03
CA GLY A 23 -1.07 -19.04 -0.48
C GLY A 23 -1.81 -17.84 0.10
N TYR A 24 -1.39 -17.38 1.28
CA TYR A 24 -1.93 -16.16 1.90
C TYR A 24 -0.87 -15.06 1.96
N ILE A 25 -1.21 -13.89 1.45
CA ILE A 25 -0.39 -12.68 1.51
C ILE A 25 -1.13 -11.64 2.36
N ASN A 26 -0.50 -11.19 3.45
CA ASN A 26 -1.07 -10.23 4.40
C ASN A 26 0.00 -9.24 4.89
N PHE A 27 0.78 -8.68 3.97
CA PHE A 27 1.61 -7.52 4.30
C PHE A 27 0.79 -6.24 4.16
N THR A 28 1.12 -5.21 4.91
CA THR A 28 0.30 -3.99 4.95
C THR A 28 0.37 -3.17 3.67
N THR A 29 1.57 -3.01 3.07
CA THR A 29 1.76 -2.08 1.95
C THR A 29 2.88 -2.51 0.99
N ALA A 30 2.67 -2.36 -0.32
CA ALA A 30 3.68 -2.32 -1.37
C ALA A 30 3.65 -0.93 -2.04
N SER A 31 4.76 -0.20 -2.01
CA SER A 31 4.76 1.20 -2.44
C SER A 31 6.03 1.68 -3.11
N ASN A 32 5.90 2.74 -3.90
CA ASN A 32 7.02 3.46 -4.52
C ASN A 32 7.95 2.52 -5.29
N THR A 33 7.38 1.57 -6.04
CA THR A 33 8.17 0.65 -6.85
C THR A 33 8.35 1.17 -8.26
N SER A 34 9.50 0.93 -8.88
CA SER A 34 9.70 1.17 -10.31
C SER A 34 10.22 -0.10 -10.97
N SER A 35 9.67 -0.46 -12.13
CA SER A 35 10.12 -1.62 -12.89
C SER A 35 10.03 -1.38 -14.39
N LEU A 36 10.89 -2.06 -15.15
CA LEU A 36 11.06 -1.84 -16.60
C LEU A 36 10.77 -3.10 -17.43
N GLY A 37 11.15 -4.28 -16.95
CA GLY A 37 10.97 -5.55 -17.66
C GLY A 37 9.61 -6.19 -17.37
N MET A 38 9.38 -6.52 -16.10
CA MET A 38 8.12 -7.07 -15.60
C MET A 38 7.46 -6.10 -14.62
N GLY A 39 6.22 -6.39 -14.21
CA GLY A 39 5.54 -5.59 -13.18
C GLY A 39 6.32 -5.49 -11.87
N GLY A 40 5.94 -4.53 -11.03
CA GLY A 40 6.52 -4.35 -9.69
C GLY A 40 6.24 -5.54 -8.76
N MET A 41 5.20 -6.32 -9.05
CA MET A 41 4.76 -7.45 -8.22
C MET A 41 4.39 -8.65 -9.08
N MET A 42 4.69 -9.85 -8.58
CA MET A 42 4.24 -11.11 -9.19
C MET A 42 3.59 -12.03 -8.18
N ASN A 43 2.43 -12.57 -8.57
CA ASN A 43 1.61 -13.51 -7.83
C ASN A 43 1.16 -14.61 -8.81
N LEU A 44 1.76 -15.79 -8.71
CA LEU A 44 1.42 -16.94 -9.56
C LEU A 44 0.87 -18.11 -8.73
N GLY A 45 -0.28 -18.63 -9.14
CA GLY A 45 -0.95 -19.75 -8.49
C GLY A 45 -2.18 -19.32 -7.68
N ASN A 46 -2.68 -20.23 -6.84
CA ASN A 46 -3.86 -19.95 -6.01
C ASN A 46 -3.43 -19.14 -4.78
N ILE A 47 -3.64 -17.83 -4.83
CA ILE A 47 -3.15 -16.87 -3.83
C ILE A 47 -4.29 -15.94 -3.41
N ALA A 48 -4.51 -15.84 -2.10
CA ALA A 48 -5.37 -14.86 -1.47
C ALA A 48 -4.53 -13.72 -0.88
N ILE A 49 -4.77 -12.50 -1.35
CA ILE A 49 -4.14 -11.27 -0.89
C ILE A 49 -5.16 -10.51 -0.06
N ILE A 50 -4.85 -10.23 1.20
CA ILE A 50 -5.82 -9.67 2.15
C ILE A 50 -5.21 -8.47 2.85
N ASN A 51 -5.96 -7.36 2.96
CA ASN A 51 -5.59 -6.16 3.70
C ASN A 51 -4.29 -5.48 3.21
N CYS A 52 -4.04 -5.50 1.89
CA CYS A 52 -2.84 -4.94 1.29
C CYS A 52 -3.10 -3.59 0.58
N ASN A 53 -2.19 -2.63 0.79
CA ASN A 53 -2.19 -1.36 0.06
C ASN A 53 -1.13 -1.34 -1.05
N TYR A 54 -1.49 -0.88 -2.23
CA TYR A 54 -0.62 -0.74 -3.40
C TYR A 54 -0.54 0.74 -3.78
N LEU A 55 0.53 1.41 -3.34
CA LEU A 55 0.64 2.86 -3.36
C LEU A 55 1.76 3.36 -4.27
N ASN A 56 1.44 4.19 -5.25
CA ASN A 56 2.44 4.87 -6.10
C ASN A 56 3.43 3.90 -6.76
N ASN A 57 2.96 2.74 -7.21
CA ASN A 57 3.81 1.80 -7.93
C ASN A 57 3.80 2.16 -9.42
N GLU A 58 4.97 2.13 -10.03
CA GLU A 58 5.19 2.50 -11.42
C GLU A 58 5.75 1.33 -12.23
N TYR A 59 5.10 1.03 -13.35
CA TYR A 59 5.67 0.21 -14.40
C TYR A 59 5.95 1.09 -15.62
N ARG A 60 7.22 1.13 -16.02
CA ARG A 60 7.72 1.96 -17.11
C ARG A 60 7.92 1.20 -18.43
N GLY A 61 7.70 -0.11 -18.42
CA GLY A 61 7.70 -0.92 -19.64
C GLY A 61 6.40 -0.74 -20.44
N VAL A 62 6.27 -1.49 -21.55
CA VAL A 62 5.21 -1.25 -22.54
C VAL A 62 4.10 -2.31 -22.58
N ASP A 63 4.37 -3.52 -22.11
CA ASP A 63 3.52 -4.69 -22.42
C ASP A 63 2.97 -5.42 -21.20
N LYS A 64 3.38 -5.06 -19.98
CA LYS A 64 2.92 -5.70 -18.74
C LYS A 64 2.05 -4.81 -17.87
N GLY A 65 1.34 -5.44 -16.95
CA GLY A 65 0.71 -4.76 -15.83
C GLY A 65 1.70 -4.48 -14.71
N ILE A 66 1.38 -3.48 -13.89
CA ILE A 66 2.11 -3.17 -12.65
C ILE A 66 2.13 -4.38 -11.73
N ILE A 67 1.01 -5.13 -11.70
CA ILE A 67 0.85 -6.35 -10.94
C ILE A 67 0.65 -7.52 -11.91
N TYR A 68 1.58 -8.47 -11.89
CA TYR A 68 1.42 -9.73 -12.58
C TYR A 68 0.71 -10.71 -11.66
N CYS A 69 -0.62 -10.83 -11.78
CA CYS A 69 -1.41 -11.83 -11.07
C CYS A 69 -2.00 -12.84 -12.05
N SER A 70 -1.92 -14.14 -11.78
CA SER A 70 -2.72 -15.14 -12.52
C SER A 70 -4.23 -15.00 -12.25
N ARG A 71 -5.08 -15.55 -13.13
CA ARG A 71 -6.56 -15.52 -12.99
C ARG A 71 -7.09 -16.13 -11.68
N THR A 72 -6.26 -16.90 -10.98
CA THR A 72 -6.55 -17.57 -9.70
C THR A 72 -6.24 -16.72 -8.46
N CYS A 73 -5.76 -15.49 -8.63
CA CYS A 73 -5.56 -14.59 -7.52
C CYS A 73 -6.89 -14.02 -7.00
N THR A 74 -6.98 -13.80 -5.70
CA THR A 74 -8.06 -13.04 -5.08
C THR A 74 -7.49 -11.91 -4.23
N TYR A 75 -8.00 -10.69 -4.40
CA TYR A 75 -7.70 -9.55 -3.54
C TYR A 75 -8.93 -9.23 -2.69
N SER A 76 -8.76 -9.22 -1.37
CA SER A 76 -9.81 -8.87 -0.41
C SER A 76 -9.35 -7.70 0.47
N ASN A 77 -10.19 -6.67 0.64
CA ASN A 77 -9.88 -5.49 1.46
C ASN A 77 -8.58 -4.80 1.04
N CYS A 78 -8.28 -4.73 -0.25
CA CYS A 78 -7.05 -4.13 -0.75
C CYS A 78 -7.30 -2.74 -1.32
N SER A 79 -6.28 -1.88 -1.32
CA SER A 79 -6.33 -0.57 -1.97
C SER A 79 -5.27 -0.45 -3.06
N PHE A 80 -5.62 0.21 -4.16
CA PHE A 80 -4.73 0.49 -5.28
C PHE A 80 -4.80 1.99 -5.57
N ILE A 81 -3.79 2.75 -5.14
CA ILE A 81 -3.81 4.21 -5.20
C ILE A 81 -2.55 4.77 -5.86
N GLY A 82 -2.73 5.71 -6.79
CA GLY A 82 -1.62 6.48 -7.38
C GLY A 82 -0.69 5.66 -8.29
N ASN A 83 -1.08 4.44 -8.67
CA ASN A 83 -0.23 3.56 -9.48
C ASN A 83 -0.20 4.03 -10.95
N LYS A 84 0.95 3.88 -11.61
CA LYS A 84 1.20 4.40 -12.97
C LYS A 84 1.77 3.33 -13.89
N GLY A 85 1.22 3.22 -15.10
CA GLY A 85 1.70 2.25 -16.10
C GLY A 85 0.70 2.07 -17.23
N ASN A 86 0.87 1.05 -18.06
CA ASN A 86 -0.11 0.76 -19.11
C ASN A 86 -1.32 0.00 -18.54
N TYR A 87 -1.07 -0.99 -17.69
CA TYR A 87 -2.11 -1.81 -17.09
C TYR A 87 -1.89 -1.91 -15.58
N LEU A 88 -2.97 -1.91 -14.79
CA LEU A 88 -2.83 -2.14 -13.35
C LEU A 88 -2.49 -3.61 -13.07
N PHE A 89 -3.20 -4.52 -13.74
CA PHE A 89 -2.97 -5.96 -13.67
C PHE A 89 -2.72 -6.55 -15.05
N TYR A 90 -1.96 -7.65 -15.09
CA TYR A 90 -1.73 -8.39 -16.33
C TYR A 90 -2.93 -9.27 -16.70
N PHE A 91 -3.40 -10.14 -15.79
CA PHE A 91 -4.66 -10.86 -15.94
C PHE A 91 -5.72 -10.34 -14.96
N ASN A 92 -6.99 -10.59 -15.25
CA ASN A 92 -8.11 -10.25 -14.38
C ASN A 92 -8.17 -11.21 -13.15
N PRO A 93 -7.91 -10.74 -11.91
CA PRO A 93 -8.09 -11.52 -10.69
C PRO A 93 -9.50 -11.31 -10.12
N SER A 94 -9.82 -11.99 -9.03
CA SER A 94 -11.05 -11.72 -8.26
C SER A 94 -10.81 -10.59 -7.25
N PHE A 95 -11.83 -9.76 -7.03
CA PHE A 95 -11.80 -8.66 -6.07
C PHE A 95 -12.97 -8.75 -5.10
N GLU A 96 -12.71 -8.49 -3.84
CA GLU A 96 -13.69 -8.38 -2.76
C GLU A 96 -13.35 -7.15 -1.93
N ASN A 97 -14.28 -6.21 -1.80
CA ASN A 97 -14.09 -4.97 -1.01
C ASN A 97 -12.75 -4.25 -1.31
N CYS A 98 -12.42 -4.08 -2.58
CA CYS A 98 -11.17 -3.43 -3.00
C CYS A 98 -11.42 -2.01 -3.50
N TYR A 99 -10.51 -1.10 -3.18
CA TYR A 99 -10.61 0.31 -3.53
C TYR A 99 -9.58 0.74 -4.57
N PHE A 100 -9.99 1.57 -5.53
CA PHE A 100 -9.15 2.06 -6.61
C PHE A 100 -9.26 3.58 -6.72
N ASN A 101 -8.14 4.31 -6.65
CA ASN A 101 -8.15 5.77 -6.79
C ASN A 101 -6.87 6.31 -7.43
N GLU A 102 -6.96 7.43 -8.16
CA GLU A 102 -5.81 8.17 -8.68
C GLU A 102 -4.80 7.33 -9.51
N ASN A 103 -5.22 6.17 -10.02
CA ASN A 103 -4.35 5.33 -10.84
C ASN A 103 -4.29 5.91 -12.25
N THR A 104 -3.08 6.16 -12.75
CA THR A 104 -2.83 6.62 -14.11
C THR A 104 -2.43 5.41 -14.96
N VAL A 105 -3.44 4.62 -15.35
CA VAL A 105 -3.27 3.46 -16.22
C VAL A 105 -4.12 3.59 -17.48
N ARG A 106 -3.66 3.05 -18.61
CA ARG A 106 -4.43 3.05 -19.86
C ARG A 106 -5.66 2.15 -19.74
N GLN A 107 -5.51 1.00 -19.09
CA GLN A 107 -6.57 0.02 -18.82
C GLN A 107 -6.30 -0.66 -17.47
N THR A 108 -7.33 -1.24 -16.85
CA THR A 108 -7.15 -1.97 -15.59
C THR A 108 -6.46 -3.31 -15.82
N PHE A 109 -6.80 -4.01 -16.92
CA PHE A 109 -6.26 -5.32 -17.27
C PHE A 109 -5.62 -5.29 -18.66
N TYR A 110 -4.61 -6.13 -18.89
CA TYR A 110 -4.01 -6.32 -20.23
C TYR A 110 -4.80 -7.31 -21.09
N ASP A 111 -5.14 -8.48 -20.53
CA ASP A 111 -5.68 -9.63 -21.28
C ASP A 111 -7.23 -9.68 -21.34
N ASP A 112 -7.93 -8.68 -20.78
CA ASP A 112 -9.39 -8.61 -20.80
C ASP A 112 -9.86 -7.17 -21.07
N SER A 113 -10.84 -7.01 -21.97
CA SER A 113 -11.47 -5.71 -22.26
C SER A 113 -12.42 -5.21 -21.16
N LEU A 114 -12.50 -5.94 -20.04
CA LEU A 114 -13.31 -5.55 -18.89
C LEU A 114 -12.75 -4.27 -18.26
N THR A 115 -13.57 -3.25 -18.24
CA THR A 115 -13.31 -2.05 -17.46
C THR A 115 -13.97 -2.29 -16.11
N ILE A 116 -13.20 -2.25 -15.01
CA ILE A 116 -13.82 -2.16 -13.67
C ILE A 116 -14.46 -0.78 -13.62
N GLU A 117 -15.79 -0.70 -13.59
CA GLU A 117 -16.46 0.53 -13.20
C GLU A 117 -15.97 0.86 -11.78
N THR A 118 -15.36 2.02 -11.61
CA THR A 118 -14.87 2.50 -10.31
C THR A 118 -16.01 2.47 -9.32
N MET A 119 -16.10 1.40 -8.53
CA MET A 119 -17.14 1.22 -7.55
C MET A 119 -16.72 1.86 -6.23
N GLU A 120 -17.66 2.69 -5.77
CA GLU A 120 -17.84 3.30 -4.45
C GLU A 120 -16.68 4.13 -3.86
N PRO A 121 -17.03 5.27 -3.21
CA PRO A 121 -16.05 6.13 -2.55
C PRO A 121 -15.28 5.37 -1.48
N LEU A 122 -14.04 5.79 -1.24
CA LEU A 122 -13.14 5.29 -0.21
C LEU A 122 -13.91 4.98 1.09
N ASP A 123 -14.01 3.70 1.45
CA ASP A 123 -14.47 3.35 2.79
C ASP A 123 -13.35 3.69 3.77
N SER A 124 -13.49 4.86 4.40
CA SER A 124 -12.60 5.34 5.47
C SER A 124 -12.52 4.40 6.68
N THR A 125 -13.41 3.41 6.79
CA THR A 125 -13.38 2.36 7.81
C THR A 125 -12.50 1.16 7.42
N ILE A 126 -12.02 1.09 6.17
CA ILE A 126 -10.88 0.27 5.77
C ILE A 126 -9.64 0.82 6.47
N SER A 127 -9.46 0.38 7.71
CA SER A 127 -8.44 0.77 8.70
C SER A 127 -6.98 0.44 8.30
N HIS A 128 -6.70 0.23 7.01
CA HIS A 128 -5.35 -0.10 6.52
C HIS A 128 -4.40 1.09 6.45
N TYR A 129 -4.93 2.31 6.64
CA TYR A 129 -4.14 3.47 7.01
C TYR A 129 -4.12 3.59 8.52
N ILE A 130 -3.22 2.85 9.18
CA ILE A 130 -2.75 3.28 10.50
C ILE A 130 -1.92 4.55 10.22
N THR A 131 -2.60 5.70 10.10
CA THR A 131 -1.95 7.02 10.19
C THR A 131 -1.49 7.32 11.61
N ASP A 132 -2.02 6.57 12.59
CA ASP A 132 -1.57 6.56 13.99
C ASP A 132 -0.15 5.96 14.09
N GLY A 133 0.84 6.73 13.67
CA GLY A 133 2.26 6.38 13.67
C GLY A 133 3.07 6.91 12.48
N CYS A 134 2.44 7.49 11.44
CA CYS A 134 3.15 8.06 10.30
C CYS A 134 3.28 9.60 10.42
N PRO A 135 4.49 10.17 10.56
CA PRO A 135 4.70 11.62 10.69
C PRO A 135 4.49 12.43 9.39
N SER A 136 3.74 11.92 8.40
CA SER A 136 3.67 12.53 7.07
C SER A 136 2.70 13.71 6.94
N ALA A 137 2.06 14.14 8.03
CA ALA A 137 1.24 15.36 8.04
C ALA A 137 2.06 16.68 8.01
N TYR A 138 3.40 16.63 8.02
CA TYR A 138 4.25 17.82 8.03
C TYR A 138 4.71 18.32 6.65
N TYR A 139 4.33 17.67 5.55
CA TYR A 139 4.69 18.15 4.20
C TYR A 139 3.51 18.77 3.48
N ASN A 140 2.98 19.86 4.04
CA ASN A 140 2.23 20.86 3.28
C ASN A 140 2.56 22.24 3.84
N ASP A 141 3.82 22.66 3.67
CA ASP A 141 4.17 24.08 3.67
C ASP A 141 5.05 24.37 2.44
N PRO A 142 4.61 25.19 1.46
CA PRO A 142 5.37 25.48 0.25
C PRO A 142 6.65 26.31 0.46
N LEU A 143 7.04 26.61 1.71
CA LEU A 143 8.18 27.45 2.04
C LEU A 143 8.96 26.90 3.25
N ALA A 144 9.64 25.76 3.09
CA ALA A 144 10.61 25.32 4.08
C ALA A 144 11.95 25.00 3.41
N ASP A 145 12.85 25.96 3.60
CA ASP A 145 14.23 26.01 3.18
C ASP A 145 15.03 24.79 3.66
N LYS A 146 16.10 24.49 2.90
CA LYS A 146 17.02 23.39 3.17
C LYS A 146 17.79 23.64 4.47
N THR A 147 17.36 23.06 5.58
CA THR A 147 18.28 22.61 6.65
C THR A 147 17.56 21.63 7.58
N LEU A 148 17.97 20.36 7.56
CA LEU A 148 17.54 19.35 8.53
C LEU A 148 18.17 19.69 9.89
N ILE A 149 17.40 20.34 10.77
CA ILE A 149 17.67 20.38 12.20
C ILE A 149 16.88 19.20 12.80
N ILE A 150 17.61 18.21 13.32
CA ILE A 150 17.02 17.10 14.08
C ILE A 150 16.65 17.69 15.45
N ASP A 151 15.49 18.32 15.54
CA ASP A 151 14.94 18.71 16.84
C ASP A 151 14.42 17.47 17.56
N LYS A 152 14.84 17.35 18.82
CA LYS A 152 14.43 16.32 19.77
C LYS A 152 12.91 16.16 19.75
N PHE A 153 12.43 14.93 19.56
CA PHE A 153 11.04 14.57 19.85
C PHE A 153 10.65 15.08 21.23
N ASP A 154 9.64 15.95 21.29
CA ASP A 154 9.07 16.42 22.56
C ASP A 154 8.30 15.25 23.19
N LEU A 155 8.50 15.06 24.50
CA LEU A 155 7.85 14.02 25.28
C LEU A 155 6.32 14.16 25.23
N GLU A 156 5.84 15.38 25.03
CA GLU A 156 4.41 15.68 24.95
C GLU A 156 3.77 15.19 23.63
N ASP A 157 4.55 15.13 22.55
CA ASP A 157 4.10 14.53 21.29
C ASP A 157 3.98 13.00 21.42
N ILE A 158 4.91 12.36 22.14
CA ILE A 158 4.86 10.92 22.45
C ILE A 158 3.61 10.59 23.27
N LYS A 159 3.31 11.38 24.31
CA LYS A 159 2.11 11.16 25.13
C LYS A 159 0.82 11.29 24.32
N LYS A 160 0.77 12.25 23.39
CA LYS A 160 -0.40 12.46 22.55
C LYS A 160 -0.63 11.31 21.57
N MET A 161 0.45 10.80 20.96
CA MET A 161 0.41 9.60 20.11
C MET A 161 -0.12 8.38 20.88
N VAL A 162 0.45 8.10 22.06
CA VAL A 162 0.06 6.95 22.88
C VAL A 162 -1.41 7.02 23.31
N LYS A 163 -1.91 8.22 23.68
CA LYS A 163 -3.30 8.41 24.09
C LYS A 163 -4.30 8.16 22.96
N ASN A 164 -3.92 8.53 21.73
CA ASN A 164 -4.74 8.32 20.54
C ASN A 164 -4.77 6.85 20.11
N VAL A 165 -3.62 6.16 20.12
CA VAL A 165 -3.50 4.75 19.73
C VAL A 165 -4.32 3.82 20.63
N TYR A 166 -4.26 4.03 21.94
CA TYR A 166 -4.85 3.06 22.87
C TYR A 166 -6.29 3.38 23.29
N LYS A 167 -6.85 4.57 22.99
CA LYS A 167 -8.17 5.06 23.48
C LYS A 167 -8.48 4.64 24.92
N SER A 168 -7.48 4.63 25.79
CA SER A 168 -7.52 3.87 27.04
C SER A 168 -7.11 4.73 28.22
N SER A 169 -7.96 4.74 29.25
CA SER A 169 -7.73 5.30 30.58
C SER A 169 -6.67 4.54 31.40
N ILE A 170 -6.03 3.52 30.82
CA ILE A 170 -4.99 2.71 31.48
C ILE A 170 -3.69 3.52 31.65
N PHE A 171 -3.35 4.42 30.72
CA PHE A 171 -2.14 5.25 30.85
C PHE A 171 -2.23 6.27 31.98
N ASP A 172 -3.40 6.89 32.18
CA ASP A 172 -3.60 7.83 33.28
C ASP A 172 -3.45 7.13 34.66
N LYS A 173 -3.84 5.86 34.76
CA LYS A 173 -3.70 5.07 36.00
C LYS A 173 -2.30 4.51 36.24
N ALA A 174 -1.57 4.13 35.18
CA ALA A 174 -0.21 3.63 35.31
C ALA A 174 0.79 4.75 35.65
N PHE A 175 0.59 5.97 35.12
CA PHE A 175 1.52 7.08 35.35
C PHE A 175 1.34 7.77 36.70
N LEU A 176 0.10 7.90 37.20
CA LEU A 176 -0.17 8.43 38.55
C LEU A 176 0.26 7.48 39.68
N GLY A 177 0.43 6.19 39.37
CA GLY A 177 0.95 5.20 40.33
C GLY A 177 2.48 5.19 40.47
N MET A 178 3.21 5.78 39.53
CA MET A 178 4.69 5.82 39.54
C MET A 178 5.27 7.06 40.26
N TYR A 179 4.43 8.01 40.65
CA TYR A 179 4.82 9.25 41.35
C TYR A 179 4.14 9.41 42.73
N LYS A 180 3.72 8.31 43.35
CA LYS A 180 3.38 8.27 44.78
C LYS A 180 4.46 7.57 45.59
#